data_AF-A0A6I4VPH2-F1
#
_entry.id   AF-A0A6I4VPH2-F1
#
_cell.length_a   1.000
_cell.length_b   1.000
_cell.length_c   1.000
_cell.angle_alpha   90.00
_cell.angle_beta   90.00
_cell.angle_gamma   90.00
#
_symmetry.space_group_name_H-M   'P 1'
#
loop_
_entity.id
_entity.type
_entity.pdbx_description
1 polymer ?
#
loop_
_entity_poly.entity_id
_entity_poly.type
_entity_poly.pdbx_seq_one_letter_code
_entity_poly.pdbx_strand_id
1 'polypeptide(L)'
;MEDLGYHLRSAREQLGISIEELSETTKIDLEYLMAMERGDFDALPGPVYVRSYLRTYSIYVNLDPRQINKIYQEKKQASTETLSRTTRVQRQLEHQNSGSTATLSRSQKQDLGRSSEKMVTMSRSAVKNQTKKKKTSKKKKDSGFAKFYNGMLIVGFLLLLVASGVIIYLRSTTSEVAEISDKVKPLTVSETNVMLR
;
A
#
# COMPACT_ATOMS: atom_id res chain seq x y z
N MET A 1 6.58 11.48 7.00
CA MET A 1 6.67 10.51 5.87
C MET A 1 5.77 10.90 4.67
N GLU A 2 5.13 12.06 4.74
CA GLU A 2 4.07 12.52 3.81
C GLU A 2 4.52 12.62 2.34
N ASP A 3 5.78 13.00 2.09
CA ASP A 3 6.34 13.18 0.75
C ASP A 3 6.36 11.88 -0.10
N LEU A 4 6.69 10.73 0.49
CA LEU A 4 6.65 9.45 -0.25
C LEU A 4 5.22 8.98 -0.50
N GLY A 5 4.35 9.12 0.50
CA GLY A 5 2.94 8.75 0.38
C GLY A 5 2.21 9.61 -0.66
N TYR A 6 2.49 10.92 -0.68
CA TYR A 6 2.02 11.85 -1.70
C TYR A 6 2.45 11.44 -3.10
N HIS A 7 3.72 11.02 -3.29
CA HIS A 7 4.23 10.59 -4.58
C HIS A 7 3.50 9.34 -5.11
N LEU A 8 3.28 8.35 -4.24
CA LEU A 8 2.52 7.14 -4.57
C LEU A 8 1.08 7.48 -4.96
N ARG A 9 0.41 8.29 -4.13
CA ARG A 9 -0.96 8.75 -4.37
C ARG A 9 -1.08 9.51 -5.70
N SER A 10 -0.15 10.43 -5.96
CA SER A 10 -0.13 11.22 -7.19
C SER A 10 -0.02 10.33 -8.42
N ALA A 11 0.87 9.34 -8.41
CA ALA A 11 1.02 8.39 -9.50
C ALA A 11 -0.25 7.54 -9.71
N ARG A 12 -0.91 7.12 -8.62
CA ARG A 12 -2.20 6.43 -8.69
C ARG A 12 -3.28 7.30 -9.31
N GLU A 13 -3.44 8.53 -8.83
CA GLU A 13 -4.46 9.47 -9.32
C GLU A 13 -4.21 9.86 -10.79
N GLN A 14 -2.95 9.94 -11.23
CA GLN A 14 -2.60 10.16 -12.65
C GLN A 14 -3.04 9.03 -13.58
N LEU A 15 -3.12 7.79 -13.07
CA LEU A 15 -3.66 6.66 -13.80
C LEU A 15 -5.19 6.57 -13.75
N GLY A 16 -5.86 7.46 -13.00
CA GLY A 16 -7.32 7.51 -12.90
C GLY A 16 -7.94 6.34 -12.13
N ILE A 17 -7.13 5.56 -11.41
CA ILE A 17 -7.59 4.38 -10.67
C ILE A 17 -7.96 4.74 -9.22
N SER A 18 -8.99 4.09 -8.70
CA SER A 18 -9.38 4.22 -7.30
C SER A 18 -8.43 3.42 -6.38
N ILE A 19 -8.38 3.78 -5.11
CA ILE A 19 -7.57 3.03 -4.13
C ILE A 19 -8.20 1.65 -3.83
N GLU A 20 -9.52 1.55 -3.96
CA GLU A 20 -10.30 0.31 -3.90
C GLU A 20 -9.93 -0.63 -5.05
N GLU A 21 -9.87 -0.14 -6.28
CA GLU A 21 -9.44 -0.91 -7.46
C GLU A 21 -7.98 -1.39 -7.33
N LEU A 22 -7.10 -0.53 -6.80
CA LEU A 22 -5.73 -0.91 -6.50
C LEU A 22 -5.67 -2.03 -5.45
N SER A 23 -6.48 -1.95 -4.39
CA SER A 23 -6.61 -3.01 -3.37
C SER A 23 -7.09 -4.31 -3.99
N GLU A 24 -8.14 -4.25 -4.81
CA GLU A 24 -8.71 -5.41 -5.48
C GLU A 24 -7.70 -6.10 -6.41
N THR A 25 -6.89 -5.33 -7.14
CA THR A 25 -5.96 -5.92 -8.11
C THR A 25 -4.68 -6.43 -7.44
N THR A 26 -4.14 -5.68 -6.49
CA THR A 26 -2.87 -6.05 -5.80
C THR A 26 -3.08 -7.05 -4.66
N LYS A 27 -4.33 -7.24 -4.21
CA LYS A 27 -4.69 -8.05 -3.03
C LYS A 27 -4.06 -7.55 -1.72
N ILE A 28 -3.61 -6.29 -1.70
CA ILE A 28 -3.16 -5.61 -0.49
C ILE A 28 -4.40 -5.01 0.19
N ASP A 29 -4.50 -5.17 1.50
CA ASP A 29 -5.60 -4.59 2.27
C ASP A 29 -5.69 -3.07 2.03
N LEU A 30 -6.92 -2.59 1.82
CA LEU A 30 -7.23 -1.19 1.57
C LEU A 30 -6.64 -0.29 2.67
N GLU A 31 -6.72 -0.71 3.93
CA GLU A 31 -6.21 0.05 5.07
C GLU A 31 -4.70 0.24 4.98
N TYR A 32 -3.96 -0.76 4.49
CA TYR A 32 -2.51 -0.67 4.29
C TYR A 32 -2.14 0.22 3.11
N LEU A 33 -2.90 0.18 2.01
CA LEU A 33 -2.69 1.11 0.89
C LEU A 33 -2.90 2.56 1.34
N MET A 34 -3.99 2.83 2.08
CA MET A 34 -4.27 4.14 2.66
C MET A 34 -3.19 4.58 3.66
N ALA A 35 -2.66 3.65 4.46
CA ALA A 35 -1.56 3.93 5.35
C ALA A 35 -0.29 4.33 4.58
N MET A 36 0.06 3.61 3.50
CA MET A 36 1.18 3.97 2.64
C MET A 36 1.02 5.35 1.98
N GLU A 37 -0.17 5.70 1.49
CA GLU A 37 -0.44 7.02 0.90
C GLU A 37 -0.41 8.16 1.94
N ARG A 38 -0.74 7.88 3.20
CA ARG A 38 -0.56 8.82 4.33
C ARG A 38 0.88 8.86 4.85
N GLY A 39 1.74 7.96 4.36
CA GLY A 39 3.09 7.77 4.87
C GLY A 39 3.14 7.12 6.26
N ASP A 40 2.05 6.54 6.75
CA ASP A 40 2.01 5.80 8.01
C ASP A 40 2.48 4.35 7.80
N PHE A 41 3.79 4.18 7.61
CA PHE A 41 4.38 2.86 7.36
C PHE A 41 4.47 1.99 8.62
N ASP A 42 4.26 2.56 9.81
CA ASP A 42 4.30 1.85 11.09
C ASP A 42 2.98 1.10 11.38
N ALA A 43 1.88 1.49 10.73
CA ALA A 43 0.61 0.75 10.76
C ALA A 43 0.65 -0.60 10.02
N LEU A 44 1.69 -0.86 9.21
CA LEU A 44 1.82 -2.10 8.46
C LEU A 44 2.37 -3.24 9.35
N PRO A 45 2.10 -4.52 9.03
CA PRO A 45 2.46 -5.67 9.87
C PRO A 45 3.97 -5.87 10.14
N GLY A 46 4.83 -5.13 9.43
CA GLY A 46 6.26 -5.13 9.66
C GLY A 46 7.07 -4.64 8.46
N PRO A 47 8.37 -4.37 8.65
CA PRO A 47 9.22 -3.74 7.63
C PRO A 47 9.48 -4.61 6.39
N VAL A 48 9.30 -5.93 6.49
CA VAL A 48 9.35 -6.84 5.34
C VAL A 48 8.15 -6.61 4.42
N TYR A 49 6.96 -6.49 5.01
CA TYR A 49 5.72 -6.23 4.29
C TYR A 49 5.71 -4.86 3.63
N VAL A 50 6.21 -3.82 4.33
CA VAL A 50 6.33 -2.46 3.74
C VAL A 50 7.10 -2.51 2.43
N ARG A 51 8.26 -3.18 2.39
CA ARG A 51 9.09 -3.28 1.16
C ARG A 51 8.36 -4.03 0.04
N SER A 52 7.67 -5.12 0.40
CA SER A 52 6.92 -5.90 -0.58
C SER A 52 5.73 -5.13 -1.14
N TYR A 53 4.97 -4.43 -0.28
CA TYR A 53 3.80 -3.65 -0.68
C TYR A 53 4.20 -2.41 -1.48
N LEU A 54 5.26 -1.71 -1.07
CA LEU A 54 5.83 -0.61 -1.87
C LEU A 54 6.25 -1.10 -3.25
N ARG A 55 6.86 -2.28 -3.36
CA ARG A 55 7.23 -2.86 -4.65
C ARG A 55 6.00 -3.12 -5.51
N THR A 56 5.00 -3.82 -4.98
CA THR A 56 3.77 -4.14 -5.72
C THR A 56 3.01 -2.88 -6.14
N TYR A 57 2.87 -1.91 -5.24
CA TYR A 57 2.26 -0.62 -5.53
C TYR A 57 3.00 0.08 -6.67
N SER A 58 4.34 0.21 -6.56
CA SER A 58 5.16 0.91 -7.56
C SER A 58 5.05 0.29 -8.94
N ILE A 59 5.07 -1.05 -9.03
CA ILE A 59 4.89 -1.77 -10.30
C ILE A 59 3.53 -1.44 -10.91
N TYR A 60 2.47 -1.42 -10.10
CA TYR A 60 1.12 -1.13 -10.58
C TYR A 60 0.99 0.28 -11.14
N VAL A 61 1.59 1.26 -10.45
CA VAL A 61 1.51 2.68 -10.85
C VAL A 61 2.64 3.15 -11.77
N ASN A 62 3.39 2.23 -12.37
CA ASN A 62 4.50 2.51 -13.28
C ASN A 62 5.65 3.37 -12.69
N LEU A 63 5.89 3.25 -11.39
CA LEU A 63 7.05 3.84 -10.71
C LEU A 63 8.18 2.81 -10.59
N ASP A 64 9.44 3.27 -10.56
CA ASP A 64 10.59 2.37 -10.31
C ASP A 64 10.55 1.84 -8.86
N PRO A 65 10.31 0.53 -8.65
CA PRO A 65 10.24 -0.05 -7.32
C PRO A 65 11.56 0.05 -6.56
N ARG A 66 12.71 0.06 -7.26
CA ARG A 66 14.03 0.17 -6.62
C ARG A 66 14.21 1.57 -6.04
N GLN A 67 13.88 2.60 -6.82
CA GLN A 67 13.93 3.98 -6.38
C GLN A 67 12.99 4.23 -5.18
N ILE A 68 11.75 3.77 -5.24
CA ILE A 68 10.77 3.93 -4.15
C ILE A 68 11.25 3.25 -2.86
N ASN A 69 11.76 2.02 -2.96
CA ASN A 69 12.31 1.32 -1.79
C ASN A 69 13.58 1.98 -1.24
N LYS A 70 14.40 2.60 -2.10
CA LYS A 70 15.58 3.37 -1.67
C LYS A 70 15.17 4.61 -0.87
N ILE A 71 14.23 5.40 -1.40
CA ILE A 71 13.70 6.60 -0.72
C ILE A 71 13.11 6.23 0.66
N TYR A 72 12.35 5.14 0.74
CA TYR A 72 11.82 4.65 2.01
C TYR A 72 12.93 4.31 3.03
N GLN A 73 13.99 3.62 2.58
CA GLN A 73 15.11 3.26 3.45
C GLN A 73 15.90 4.46 3.95
N GLU A 74 16.22 5.41 3.06
CA GLU A 74 16.93 6.65 3.41
C GLU A 74 16.14 7.46 4.45
N LYS A 75 14.83 7.62 4.24
CA LYS A 75 13.95 8.32 5.19
C LYS A 75 13.88 7.58 6.54
N LYS A 76 13.85 6.25 6.56
CA LYS A 76 13.83 5.46 7.81
C LYS A 76 15.15 5.57 8.60
N GLN A 77 16.29 5.58 7.90
CA GLN A 77 17.60 5.71 8.52
C GLN A 77 17.79 7.09 9.16
N ALA A 78 17.38 8.16 8.47
CA ALA A 78 17.44 9.53 8.99
C ALA A 78 16.66 9.71 10.31
N SER A 79 15.47 9.10 10.42
CA SER A 79 14.68 9.11 11.65
C SER A 79 15.36 8.37 12.81
N THR A 80 16.09 7.28 12.51
CA THR A 80 16.76 6.44 13.52
C THR A 80 18.04 7.11 14.05
N GLU A 81 18.78 7.82 13.21
CA GLU A 81 20.03 8.49 13.59
C GLU A 81 19.77 9.69 14.51
N THR A 82 18.70 10.44 14.26
CA THR A 82 18.31 11.62 15.07
C THR A 82 18.00 11.23 16.52
N LEU A 83 17.22 10.16 16.74
CA LEU A 83 16.92 9.64 18.08
C LEU A 83 18.18 9.19 18.83
N SER A 84 19.12 8.58 18.12
CA SER A 84 20.36 8.04 18.70
C SER A 84 21.30 9.14 19.16
N ARG A 85 21.37 10.27 18.45
CA ARG A 85 22.17 11.45 18.85
C ARG A 85 21.60 12.12 20.10
N THR A 86 20.30 12.36 20.16
CA THR A 86 19.66 12.98 21.33
C THR A 86 19.85 12.16 22.60
N THR A 87 19.71 10.83 22.50
CA THR A 87 19.88 9.92 23.65
C THR A 87 21.33 9.89 24.16
N ARG A 88 22.33 10.07 23.28
CA ARG A 88 23.75 10.16 23.68
C ARG A 88 24.06 11.47 24.41
N VAL A 89 23.55 12.60 23.92
CA VAL A 89 23.76 13.92 24.52
C VAL A 89 23.14 13.98 25.92
N GLN A 90 21.93 13.45 26.11
CA GLN A 90 21.26 13.47 27.41
C GLN A 90 21.99 12.63 28.49
N ARG A 91 22.51 11.45 28.11
CA ARG A 91 23.33 10.62 29.01
C ARG A 91 24.66 11.27 29.40
N GLN A 92 25.26 12.07 28.52
CA GLN A 92 26.48 12.82 28.85
C GLN A 92 26.21 14.00 29.81
N LEU A 93 25.04 14.64 29.70
CA LEU A 93 24.64 15.75 30.58
C LEU A 93 24.25 15.26 31.99
N GLU A 94 23.64 14.07 32.13
CA GLU A 94 23.32 13.48 33.45
C GLU A 94 24.56 13.09 34.27
N HIS A 95 25.64 12.65 33.61
CA HIS A 95 26.90 12.29 34.28
C HIS A 95 27.71 13.49 34.80
N GLN A 96 27.47 14.72 34.31
CA GLN A 96 28.15 15.91 34.82
C GLN A 96 27.41 16.54 36.02
N ASN A 97 26.11 16.28 36.19
CA ASN A 97 25.29 16.92 37.23
C ASN A 97 25.15 16.07 38.52
N SER A 98 25.63 14.83 38.50
CA SER A 98 25.57 13.89 39.64
C SER A 98 26.82 13.94 40.56
N GLY A 99 27.76 14.85 40.31
CA GLY A 99 29.00 15.00 41.08
C GLY A 99 29.01 16.06 42.21
N SER A 100 27.92 16.82 42.45
CA SER A 100 27.94 17.96 43.38
C SER A 100 27.09 17.83 44.66
N THR A 101 26.48 16.68 44.96
CA THR A 101 25.66 16.52 46.18
C THR A 101 25.97 15.22 46.94
N ALA A 102 27.20 15.04 47.39
CA ALA A 102 27.54 13.94 48.30
C ALA A 102 28.68 14.31 49.28
N THR A 103 28.59 15.48 49.90
CA THR A 103 29.37 15.84 51.09
C THR A 103 28.45 16.59 52.03
N LEU A 104 27.73 15.86 52.88
CA LEU A 104 27.32 16.20 54.25
C LEU A 104 26.18 15.25 54.67
N SER A 105 26.53 14.07 55.16
CA SER A 105 25.74 13.40 56.21
C SER A 105 26.59 12.32 56.87
N ARG A 106 27.62 12.78 57.61
CA ARG A 106 28.39 11.99 58.56
C ARG A 106 28.26 12.67 59.92
N SER A 107 27.14 12.47 60.61
CA SER A 107 27.09 12.44 62.07
C SER A 107 25.69 12.09 62.56
N GLN A 108 25.64 11.31 63.65
CA GLN A 108 24.47 11.01 64.50
C GLN A 108 23.39 10.06 63.93
N LYS A 109 23.54 8.76 64.19
CA LYS A 109 22.98 8.13 65.40
C LYS A 109 23.30 6.62 65.40
N GLN A 110 24.29 6.25 66.21
CA GLN A 110 24.19 5.02 67.00
C GLN A 110 22.93 5.14 67.85
N ASP A 111 22.06 4.13 67.90
CA ASP A 111 22.07 3.19 69.02
C ASP A 111 20.97 2.11 68.85
N LEU A 112 21.27 0.92 69.37
CA LEU A 112 20.38 -0.24 69.62
C LEU A 112 19.78 -0.89 68.34
N GLY A 113 20.24 -2.05 67.87
CA GLY A 113 20.54 -3.26 68.61
C GLY A 113 19.45 -4.30 68.37
N ARG A 114 19.88 -5.50 67.94
CA ARG A 114 19.22 -6.80 68.13
C ARG A 114 18.54 -7.43 66.90
N SER A 115 19.28 -8.41 66.38
CA SER A 115 18.79 -9.73 65.93
C SER A 115 18.12 -9.79 64.57
N SER A 116 18.90 -10.16 63.55
CA SER A 116 18.90 -11.53 63.01
C SER A 116 19.33 -11.48 61.54
N GLU A 117 20.62 -11.73 61.29
CA GLU A 117 21.05 -12.22 59.99
C GLU A 117 20.42 -13.60 59.77
N LYS A 118 19.69 -13.77 58.68
CA LYS A 118 19.77 -14.98 57.87
C LYS A 118 19.43 -14.66 56.42
N MET A 119 20.51 -14.56 55.66
CA MET A 119 20.73 -15.22 54.37
C MET A 119 19.73 -14.98 53.25
N VAL A 120 20.23 -14.25 52.24
CA VAL A 120 20.38 -14.72 50.85
C VAL A 120 19.34 -15.75 50.41
N THR A 121 18.40 -15.35 49.56
CA THR A 121 18.23 -16.02 48.26
C THR A 121 17.36 -15.16 47.36
N MET A 122 17.86 -15.00 46.15
CA MET A 122 17.18 -14.43 45.01
C MET A 122 15.78 -15.01 44.86
N SER A 123 14.78 -14.15 44.74
CA SER A 123 13.58 -14.44 43.96
C SER A 123 13.03 -13.14 43.39
N ARG A 124 13.50 -12.87 42.17
CA ARG A 124 12.71 -12.22 41.13
C ARG A 124 11.29 -12.79 41.20
N SER A 125 10.28 -11.94 41.31
CA SER A 125 9.06 -12.00 40.48
C SER A 125 8.02 -10.99 40.94
N ALA A 126 7.41 -10.34 39.93
CA ALA A 126 6.03 -9.87 39.92
C ALA A 126 5.69 -8.60 40.74
N VAL A 127 6.18 -7.45 40.27
CA VAL A 127 5.45 -6.19 40.39
C VAL A 127 4.51 -6.05 39.18
N LYS A 128 3.22 -6.25 39.48
CA LYS A 128 2.07 -5.42 39.09
C LYS A 128 1.91 -4.98 37.62
N ASN A 129 0.82 -5.45 37.00
CA ASN A 129 -0.29 -4.63 36.46
C ASN A 129 -1.07 -5.50 35.46
N GLN A 130 -2.20 -6.11 35.85
CA GLN A 130 -3.54 -5.52 35.69
C GLN A 130 -3.68 -4.61 34.46
N THR A 131 -4.08 -5.19 33.32
CA THR A 131 -5.00 -4.55 32.37
C THR A 131 -5.92 -5.58 31.72
N LYS A 132 -7.13 -5.66 32.27
CA LYS A 132 -8.44 -5.68 31.59
C LYS A 132 -8.71 -6.68 30.46
N LYS A 133 -9.56 -7.66 30.79
CA LYS A 133 -10.64 -8.21 29.96
C LYS A 133 -11.25 -7.18 29.00
N LYS A 134 -11.40 -7.55 27.72
CA LYS A 134 -12.55 -7.16 26.91
C LYS A 134 -12.91 -8.29 25.92
N LYS A 135 -13.99 -9.02 26.23
CA LYS A 135 -14.80 -9.73 25.23
C LYS A 135 -15.33 -8.67 24.25
N THR A 136 -15.41 -8.98 22.95
CA THR A 136 -16.64 -8.81 22.15
C THR A 136 -16.45 -9.25 20.70
N SER A 137 -17.41 -10.07 20.26
CA SER A 137 -18.02 -10.08 18.92
C SER A 137 -17.30 -10.77 17.75
N LYS A 138 -17.71 -12.03 17.53
CA LYS A 138 -17.92 -12.58 16.20
C LYS A 138 -18.73 -11.58 15.36
N LYS A 139 -18.21 -11.14 14.22
CA LYS A 139 -19.06 -10.63 13.13
C LYS A 139 -18.70 -11.39 11.86
N LYS A 140 -19.52 -12.40 11.54
CA LYS A 140 -19.65 -12.91 10.17
C LYS A 140 -20.00 -11.68 9.33
N LYS A 141 -19.08 -11.24 8.48
CA LYS A 141 -19.37 -10.27 7.43
C LYS A 141 -19.78 -11.10 6.22
N ASP A 142 -21.08 -11.36 6.15
CA ASP A 142 -21.76 -11.82 4.97
C ASP A 142 -21.39 -10.91 3.80
N SER A 143 -20.55 -11.44 2.91
CA SER A 143 -20.16 -10.81 1.66
C SER A 143 -21.38 -10.77 0.73
N GLY A 144 -22.27 -9.81 0.98
CA GLY A 144 -23.37 -9.45 0.07
C GLY A 144 -22.89 -9.10 -1.35
N PHE A 145 -21.59 -8.96 -1.57
CA PHE A 145 -20.97 -8.59 -2.83
C PHE A 145 -20.67 -9.75 -3.78
N ALA A 146 -20.50 -10.98 -3.25
CA ALA A 146 -20.18 -12.16 -4.09
C ALA A 146 -21.33 -12.59 -5.02
N LYS A 147 -22.55 -12.08 -4.78
CA LYS A 147 -23.75 -12.44 -5.56
C LYS A 147 -23.94 -11.58 -6.81
N PHE A 148 -23.25 -10.44 -6.92
CA PHE A 148 -23.44 -9.51 -8.05
C PHE A 148 -22.56 -9.84 -9.27
N TYR A 149 -21.40 -10.44 -9.08
CA TYR A 149 -20.45 -10.75 -10.17
C TYR A 149 -20.92 -11.88 -11.09
N ASN A 150 -21.63 -12.87 -10.56
CA ASN A 150 -22.11 -13.99 -11.38
C ASN A 150 -23.16 -13.53 -12.41
N GLY A 151 -23.99 -12.54 -12.07
CA GLY A 151 -24.93 -11.94 -13.01
C GLY A 151 -24.23 -11.06 -14.05
N MET A 152 -23.26 -10.26 -13.64
CA MET A 152 -22.56 -9.33 -14.52
C MET A 152 -21.66 -10.05 -15.54
N LEU A 153 -21.08 -11.21 -15.18
CA LEU A 153 -20.33 -12.06 -16.11
C LEU A 153 -21.22 -12.66 -17.21
N ILE A 154 -22.45 -13.06 -16.88
CA ILE A 154 -23.40 -13.62 -17.86
C ILE A 154 -23.84 -12.53 -18.85
N VAL A 155 -24.15 -11.33 -18.36
CA VAL A 155 -24.53 -10.20 -19.21
C VAL A 155 -23.36 -9.75 -20.09
N GLY A 156 -22.14 -9.72 -19.57
CA GLY A 156 -20.93 -9.42 -20.34
C GLY A 156 -20.66 -10.45 -21.44
N PHE A 157 -20.82 -11.76 -21.16
CA PHE A 157 -20.65 -12.80 -22.16
C PHE A 157 -21.72 -12.74 -23.25
N LEU A 158 -22.97 -12.41 -22.89
CA LEU A 158 -24.05 -12.22 -23.86
C LEU A 158 -23.77 -11.03 -24.80
N LEU A 159 -23.25 -9.91 -24.27
CA LEU A 159 -22.83 -8.75 -25.06
C LEU A 159 -21.69 -9.08 -26.02
N LEU A 160 -20.70 -9.89 -25.58
CA LEU A 160 -19.61 -10.36 -26.44
C LEU A 160 -20.09 -11.27 -27.57
N LEU A 161 -21.05 -12.16 -27.31
CA LEU A 161 -21.64 -13.01 -28.34
C LEU A 161 -22.38 -12.20 -29.40
N VAL A 162 -23.16 -11.21 -29.00
CA VAL A 162 -23.88 -10.32 -29.93
C VAL A 162 -22.88 -9.52 -30.78
N ALA A 163 -21.85 -8.92 -30.17
CA ALA A 163 -20.84 -8.16 -30.88
C ALA A 163 -20.05 -9.02 -31.89
N SER A 164 -19.68 -10.25 -31.50
CA SER A 164 -19.02 -11.22 -32.37
C SER A 164 -19.91 -11.57 -33.58
N GLY A 165 -21.21 -11.80 -33.36
CA GLY A 165 -22.17 -12.08 -34.42
C GLY A 165 -22.30 -10.94 -35.43
N VAL A 166 -22.35 -9.68 -34.97
CA VAL A 166 -22.41 -8.50 -35.84
C VAL A 166 -21.16 -8.40 -36.73
N ILE A 167 -19.98 -8.68 -36.19
CA ILE A 167 -18.72 -8.67 -36.95
C ILE A 167 -18.75 -9.74 -38.06
N ILE A 168 -19.21 -10.95 -37.74
CA ILE A 168 -19.34 -12.04 -38.72
C ILE A 168 -20.38 -11.69 -39.79
N TYR A 169 -21.50 -11.10 -39.40
CA TYR A 169 -22.57 -10.69 -40.31
C TYR A 169 -22.08 -9.64 -41.33
N LEU A 170 -21.39 -8.60 -40.87
CA LEU A 170 -20.83 -7.56 -41.76
C LEU A 170 -19.84 -8.16 -42.76
N ARG A 171 -19.01 -9.12 -42.33
CA ARG A 171 -18.06 -9.82 -43.22
C ARG A 171 -18.79 -10.71 -44.24
N SER A 172 -19.89 -11.34 -43.86
CA SER A 172 -20.72 -12.15 -44.77
C SER A 172 -21.32 -11.30 -45.89
N THR A 173 -21.95 -10.17 -45.56
CA THR A 173 -22.61 -9.31 -46.55
C THR A 173 -21.62 -8.68 -47.52
N THR A 174 -20.41 -8.29 -47.07
CA THR A 174 -19.38 -7.74 -47.98
C THR A 174 -18.91 -8.73 -49.05
N SER A 175 -19.06 -10.04 -48.81
CA SER A 175 -18.61 -11.09 -49.73
C SER A 175 -19.48 -11.16 -51.00
N GLU A 176 -20.79 -10.91 -50.89
CA GLU A 176 -21.70 -10.86 -52.05
C GLU A 176 -21.52 -9.58 -52.88
N VAL A 177 -21.27 -8.43 -52.24
CA VAL A 177 -21.15 -7.15 -52.95
C VAL A 177 -19.85 -7.07 -53.77
N ALA A 178 -18.78 -7.71 -53.29
CA ALA A 178 -17.51 -7.79 -54.00
C ALA A 178 -17.62 -8.58 -55.33
N GLU A 179 -18.43 -9.65 -55.37
CA GLU A 179 -18.63 -10.46 -56.57
C GLU A 179 -19.46 -9.71 -57.64
N ILE A 180 -20.39 -8.84 -57.22
CA ILE A 180 -21.20 -8.02 -58.13
C ILE A 180 -20.33 -6.92 -58.78
N SER A 181 -19.35 -6.36 -58.05
CA SER A 181 -18.47 -5.29 -58.56
C SER A 181 -17.57 -5.75 -59.71
N ASP A 182 -17.07 -6.98 -59.69
CA ASP A 182 -16.20 -7.51 -60.76
C ASP A 182 -16.95 -7.80 -62.07
N LYS A 183 -18.28 -7.98 -61.99
CA LYS A 183 -19.11 -8.29 -63.17
C LYS A 183 -19.65 -7.05 -63.90
N VAL A 184 -19.51 -5.88 -63.31
CA VAL A 184 -19.89 -4.61 -63.94
C VAL A 184 -18.68 -4.07 -64.71
N LYS A 185 -18.57 -4.42 -66.00
CA LYS A 185 -17.62 -3.76 -66.92
C LYS A 185 -17.85 -2.25 -66.82
N PRO A 186 -16.83 -1.42 -66.51
CA PRO A 186 -16.99 0.02 -66.55
C PRO A 186 -17.42 0.41 -67.96
N LEU A 187 -18.56 1.08 -68.08
CA LEU A 187 -18.99 1.71 -69.32
C LEU A 187 -17.91 2.73 -69.67
N THR A 188 -17.03 2.36 -70.60
CA THR A 188 -16.07 3.25 -71.22
C THR A 188 -16.88 4.31 -71.95
N VAL A 189 -17.02 5.47 -71.33
CA VAL A 189 -17.59 6.66 -71.98
C VAL A 189 -16.63 7.00 -73.12
N SER A 190 -17.03 6.61 -74.33
CA SER A 190 -16.38 7.01 -75.57
C SER A 190 -16.27 8.53 -75.58
N GLU A 191 -15.08 9.06 -75.36
CA GLU A 191 -14.76 10.46 -75.58
C GLU A 191 -15.17 10.81 -77.01
N THR A 192 -16.27 11.55 -77.13
CA THR A 192 -16.69 12.15 -78.38
C THR A 192 -15.73 13.30 -78.63
N ASN A 193 -14.87 13.13 -79.64
CA ASN A 193 -14.07 14.18 -80.23
C ASN A 193 -14.99 15.35 -80.61
N VAL A 194 -15.07 16.35 -79.74
CA VAL A 194 -15.65 17.66 -80.06
C VAL A 194 -14.57 18.42 -80.82
N MET A 195 -14.59 18.19 -82.12
CA MET A 195 -13.87 18.94 -83.14
C MET A 195 -14.45 20.36 -83.19
N LEU A 196 -13.86 21.30 -82.45
CA LEU A 196 -14.16 22.73 -82.58
C LEU A 196 -13.25 23.33 -83.66
N ARG A 197 -13.92 23.90 -84.68
CA ARG A 197 -13.38 24.69 -85.79
C ARG A 197 -12.73 25.99 -85.32
#